data_AF-A0A9R1QJH5-F1
#
_entry.id   AF-A0A9R1QJH5-F1
#
_cell.length_a   1.000
_cell.length_b   1.000
_cell.length_c   1.000
_cell.angle_alpha   90.00
_cell.angle_beta   90.00
_cell.angle_gamma   90.00
#
_symmetry.space_group_name_H-M   'P 1'
#
loop_
_entity.id
_entity.type
_entity.pdbx_description
1 polymer ?
#
loop_
_entity_poly.entity_id
_entity_poly.type
_entity_poly.pdbx_seq_one_letter_code
_entity_poly.pdbx_strand_id
1 'polypeptide(L)'
;MEKQADKAAAPVDDGIHEEWPVAVFRSPLGGYTQDQLEVGDILEKHGLKCVFAFDAASRARGVAIRFNPRNGRSLLPYAADSTIFLDGEPKDPLLKPITKVMLTVCAMTVVAAVILKEAKMPEWLKGTKLGNLKFPPWVLACMVIVFMRLRKRTRDVMKKIGWSS
;
A
#
# COMPACT_ATOMS: atom_id res chain seq x y z
N MET A 1 -58.85 3.22 -24.30
CA MET A 1 -58.19 1.92 -24.06
C MET A 1 -57.04 2.18 -23.13
N GLU A 2 -57.32 1.96 -21.85
CA GLU A 2 -56.48 2.24 -20.70
C GLU A 2 -55.84 0.93 -20.28
N LYS A 3 -54.50 0.89 -20.18
CA LYS A 3 -53.82 -0.01 -19.26
C LYS A 3 -52.56 0.67 -18.72
N GLN A 4 -52.72 1.10 -17.49
CA GLN A 4 -51.73 1.57 -16.55
C GLN A 4 -51.18 0.38 -15.76
N ALA A 5 -49.94 0.54 -15.29
CA ALA A 5 -49.25 -0.20 -14.22
C ALA A 5 -48.79 -1.64 -14.51
N ASP A 6 -47.46 -1.82 -14.49
CA ASP A 6 -46.89 -2.44 -13.30
C ASP A 6 -45.58 -1.76 -12.91
N LYS A 7 -45.56 -1.29 -11.66
CA LYS A 7 -44.48 -0.58 -10.98
C LYS A 7 -43.93 -1.59 -9.97
N ALA A 8 -42.94 -2.37 -10.38
CA ALA A 8 -42.32 -3.36 -9.52
C ALA A 8 -41.03 -2.81 -8.88
N ALA A 9 -41.14 -2.53 -7.59
CA ALA A 9 -40.12 -2.52 -6.53
C ALA A 9 -38.78 -1.83 -6.81
N ALA A 10 -38.62 -0.64 -6.23
CA ALA A 10 -37.33 -0.01 -5.98
C ALA A 10 -36.42 -0.92 -5.13
N PRO A 11 -35.10 -0.98 -5.42
CA PRO A 11 -34.17 -1.58 -4.49
C PRO A 11 -34.02 -0.69 -3.25
N VAL A 12 -33.92 -1.34 -2.09
CA VAL A 12 -33.65 -0.73 -0.80
C VAL A 12 -32.37 0.11 -0.89
N ASP A 13 -32.51 1.39 -0.62
CA ASP A 13 -31.46 2.40 -0.59
C ASP A 13 -30.64 2.26 0.70
N ASP A 14 -29.58 1.44 0.63
CA ASP A 14 -28.54 1.35 1.66
C ASP A 14 -27.49 2.45 1.45
N GLY A 15 -27.91 3.71 1.38
CA GLY A 15 -27.21 4.85 2.00
C GLY A 15 -25.74 5.11 1.67
N ILE A 16 -25.22 4.72 0.50
CA ILE A 16 -23.96 5.25 -0.08
C ILE A 16 -24.15 5.40 -1.59
N HIS A 17 -24.69 6.53 -2.04
CA HIS A 17 -24.68 6.92 -3.45
C HIS A 17 -23.27 7.41 -3.84
N GLU A 18 -22.33 6.47 -4.02
CA GLU A 18 -21.20 6.71 -4.90
C GLU A 18 -21.72 6.50 -6.34
N GLU A 19 -21.68 7.53 -7.18
CA GLU A 19 -22.09 7.47 -8.59
C GLU A 19 -21.24 6.44 -9.35
N TRP A 20 -21.69 5.19 -9.40
CA TRP A 20 -21.14 4.16 -10.27
C TRP A 20 -21.71 4.33 -11.68
N PRO A 21 -20.90 4.22 -12.75
CA PRO A 21 -19.47 3.90 -12.79
C PRO A 21 -18.54 5.13 -12.65
N VAL A 22 -17.40 4.95 -11.95
CA VAL A 22 -16.37 5.99 -11.77
C VAL A 22 -15.76 6.47 -13.10
N ALA A 23 -15.63 5.58 -14.08
CA ALA A 23 -15.17 5.93 -15.42
C ALA A 23 -15.72 4.96 -16.47
N VAL A 24 -16.08 5.49 -17.63
CA VAL A 24 -16.42 4.71 -18.83
C VAL A 24 -15.50 5.16 -19.95
N PHE A 25 -14.83 4.21 -20.58
CA PHE A 25 -13.88 4.49 -21.67
C PHE A 25 -13.89 3.37 -22.70
N ARG A 26 -13.42 3.68 -23.90
CA ARG A 26 -13.12 2.70 -24.95
C ARG A 26 -11.62 2.47 -24.98
N SER A 27 -11.21 1.21 -25.03
CA SER A 27 -9.82 0.81 -25.22
C SER A 27 -9.69 0.17 -26.61
N PRO A 28 -8.66 0.52 -27.40
CA PRO A 28 -8.32 -0.28 -28.56
C PRO A 28 -7.87 -1.68 -28.12
N LEU A 29 -8.05 -2.64 -29.03
CA LEU A 29 -7.46 -3.97 -28.89
C LEU A 29 -6.14 -3.99 -29.65
N GLY A 30 -5.08 -4.42 -28.97
CA GLY A 30 -3.76 -4.62 -29.53
C GLY A 30 -3.47 -6.08 -29.86
N GLY A 31 -2.19 -6.39 -30.00
CA GLY A 31 -1.74 -7.71 -30.45
C GLY A 31 -1.75 -7.86 -31.97
N TYR A 32 -1.15 -8.95 -32.46
CA TYR A 32 -1.08 -9.24 -33.89
C TYR A 32 -2.49 -9.43 -34.49
N THR A 33 -3.36 -10.12 -33.76
CA THR A 33 -4.74 -10.42 -34.15
C THR A 33 -5.71 -9.27 -33.81
N GLN A 34 -5.23 -8.19 -33.16
CA GLN A 34 -6.07 -7.08 -32.70
C GLN A 34 -7.20 -7.53 -31.76
N ASP A 35 -6.89 -8.46 -30.86
CA ASP A 35 -7.82 -9.09 -29.91
C ASP A 35 -7.37 -8.99 -28.45
N GLN A 36 -6.26 -8.33 -28.15
CA GLN A 36 -5.72 -8.26 -26.79
C GLN A 36 -5.98 -6.88 -26.16
N LEU A 37 -6.45 -6.84 -24.92
CA LEU A 37 -6.62 -5.59 -24.21
C LEU A 37 -5.27 -5.03 -23.77
N GLU A 38 -5.03 -3.73 -23.97
CA GLU A 38 -3.82 -3.03 -23.49
C GLU A 38 -3.97 -2.69 -21.98
N VAL A 39 -3.88 -3.74 -21.15
CA VAL A 39 -4.11 -3.66 -19.69
C VAL A 39 -3.09 -2.73 -19.01
N GLY A 40 -1.83 -2.71 -19.48
CA GLY A 40 -0.79 -1.84 -18.95
C GLY A 40 -1.17 -0.36 -18.99
N ASP A 41 -1.68 0.09 -20.15
CA ASP A 41 -2.11 1.47 -20.35
C ASP A 41 -3.30 1.84 -19.46
N ILE A 42 -4.24 0.90 -19.27
CA ILE A 42 -5.38 1.08 -18.37
C ILE A 42 -4.90 1.23 -16.92
N LEU A 43 -3.97 0.38 -16.48
CA LEU A 43 -3.42 0.44 -15.13
C LEU A 43 -2.69 1.76 -14.88
N GLU A 44 -1.88 2.20 -15.83
CA GLU A 44 -1.14 3.47 -15.72
C GLU A 44 -2.08 4.68 -15.72
N LYS A 45 -3.01 4.75 -16.67
CA LYS A 45 -3.95 5.86 -16.82
C LYS A 45 -4.85 6.06 -15.60
N HIS A 46 -5.24 4.98 -14.94
CA HIS A 46 -6.13 5.00 -13.77
C HIS A 46 -5.39 4.84 -12.44
N GLY A 47 -4.06 4.78 -12.43
CA GLY A 47 -3.25 4.64 -11.20
C GLY A 47 -3.52 3.34 -10.43
N LEU A 48 -3.84 2.27 -11.17
CA LEU A 48 -4.22 0.97 -10.61
C LEU A 48 -3.02 0.03 -10.56
N LYS A 49 -3.07 -0.92 -9.63
CA LYS A 49 -2.12 -2.01 -9.47
C LYS A 49 -2.54 -3.25 -10.24
N CYS A 50 -3.83 -3.56 -10.21
CA CYS A 50 -4.44 -4.67 -10.91
C CYS A 50 -5.91 -4.36 -11.22
N VAL A 51 -6.47 -5.07 -12.21
CA VAL A 51 -7.86 -4.97 -12.63
C VAL A 51 -8.53 -6.34 -12.63
N PHE A 52 -9.81 -6.36 -12.29
CA PHE A 52 -10.65 -7.53 -12.20
C PHE A 52 -11.87 -7.34 -13.10
N ALA A 53 -12.09 -8.29 -14.01
CA ALA A 53 -13.30 -8.33 -14.81
C ALA A 53 -14.39 -9.03 -13.99
N PHE A 54 -15.57 -8.42 -13.88
CA PHE A 54 -16.72 -9.05 -13.25
C PHE A 54 -17.94 -9.00 -14.17
N ASP A 55 -18.90 -9.88 -13.89
CA ASP A 55 -20.19 -9.85 -14.54
C ASP A 55 -21.17 -9.06 -13.66
N ALA A 56 -21.69 -7.96 -14.22
CA ALA A 56 -22.62 -7.07 -13.54
C ALA A 56 -23.96 -7.76 -13.22
N ALA A 57 -24.36 -8.77 -13.99
CA ALA A 57 -25.63 -9.47 -13.79
C ALA A 57 -25.56 -10.49 -12.64
N SER A 58 -24.46 -11.25 -12.53
CA SER A 58 -24.34 -12.33 -11.54
C SER A 58 -23.89 -11.87 -10.14
N ARG A 59 -23.51 -10.60 -9.95
CA ARG A 59 -22.92 -10.07 -8.69
C ARG A 59 -21.75 -10.93 -8.16
N ALA A 60 -21.14 -11.74 -9.02
CA ALA A 60 -20.09 -12.67 -8.66
C ALA A 60 -18.75 -11.95 -8.46
N ARG A 61 -17.83 -12.61 -7.73
CA ARG A 61 -16.48 -12.08 -7.50
C ARG A 61 -15.73 -11.93 -8.84
N GLY A 62 -15.17 -10.75 -9.08
CA GLY A 62 -14.39 -10.47 -10.28
C GLY A 62 -13.15 -11.36 -10.42
N VAL A 63 -12.79 -11.67 -11.66
CA VAL A 63 -11.61 -12.44 -12.06
C VAL A 63 -10.50 -11.49 -12.48
N ALA A 64 -9.31 -11.65 -11.90
CA ALA A 64 -8.16 -10.82 -12.24
C ALA A 64 -7.81 -10.96 -13.73
N ILE A 65 -7.73 -9.84 -14.45
CA ILE A 65 -7.25 -9.85 -15.83
C ILE A 65 -5.74 -10.01 -15.77
N ARG A 66 -5.27 -11.18 -16.23
CA ARG A 66 -3.84 -11.46 -16.35
C ARG A 66 -3.32 -10.83 -17.63
N PHE A 67 -2.15 -10.21 -17.52
CA PHE A 67 -1.46 -9.59 -18.65
C PHE A 67 0.02 -9.98 -18.66
N ASN A 68 0.65 -9.90 -19.83
CA ASN A 68 2.07 -10.15 -19.97
C ASN A 68 2.85 -8.90 -19.52
N PRO A 69 3.76 -9.01 -18.53
CA PRO A 69 4.46 -7.86 -17.96
C PRO A 69 5.42 -7.18 -18.94
N ARG A 70 5.80 -7.83 -20.04
CA ARG A 70 6.72 -7.22 -21.03
C ARG A 70 6.03 -6.24 -21.97
N ASN A 71 4.76 -6.49 -22.30
CA ASN A 71 4.03 -5.70 -23.30
C ASN A 71 2.73 -5.10 -22.77
N GLY A 72 2.31 -5.42 -21.54
CA GLY A 72 1.10 -4.89 -20.94
C GLY A 72 -0.21 -5.51 -21.47
N ARG A 73 -0.16 -6.51 -22.36
CA ARG A 73 -1.35 -7.04 -23.03
C ARG A 73 -2.02 -8.17 -22.26
N SER A 74 -3.34 -8.23 -22.32
CA SER A 74 -4.11 -9.33 -21.76
C SER A 74 -3.67 -10.66 -22.34
N LEU A 75 -3.62 -11.69 -21.48
CA LEU A 75 -3.36 -13.06 -21.92
C LEU A 75 -4.57 -13.68 -22.63
N LEU A 76 -5.78 -13.25 -22.24
CA LEU A 76 -7.02 -13.69 -22.88
C LEU A 76 -7.42 -12.71 -23.99
N PRO A 77 -7.93 -13.23 -25.12
CA PRO A 77 -8.48 -12.41 -26.18
C PRO A 77 -9.86 -11.88 -25.80
N TYR A 78 -10.21 -10.72 -26.36
CA TYR A 78 -11.47 -10.05 -26.22
C TYR A 78 -12.07 -9.82 -27.61
N ALA A 79 -13.39 -9.94 -27.70
CA ALA A 79 -14.11 -9.61 -28.93
C ALA A 79 -14.15 -8.10 -29.13
N ALA A 80 -14.09 -7.68 -30.39
CA ALA A 80 -14.36 -6.30 -30.77
C ALA A 80 -15.75 -5.87 -30.28
N ASP A 81 -15.88 -4.62 -29.88
CA ASP A 81 -17.11 -4.00 -29.35
C ASP A 81 -17.71 -4.68 -28.10
N SER A 82 -16.95 -5.54 -27.44
CA SER A 82 -17.37 -6.11 -26.16
C SER A 82 -17.33 -5.06 -25.05
N THR A 83 -18.38 -5.06 -24.21
CA THR A 83 -18.43 -4.24 -22.99
C THR A 83 -18.06 -5.12 -21.80
N ILE A 84 -17.03 -4.70 -21.05
CA ILE A 84 -16.58 -5.39 -19.85
C ILE A 84 -16.68 -4.45 -18.65
N PHE A 85 -17.03 -4.99 -17.49
CA PHE A 85 -17.04 -4.25 -16.23
C PHE A 85 -15.75 -4.55 -15.47
N LEU A 86 -15.08 -3.48 -15.05
CA LEU A 86 -13.77 -3.55 -14.40
C LEU A 86 -13.86 -3.00 -12.98
N ASP A 87 -13.26 -3.73 -12.05
CA ASP A 87 -12.92 -3.26 -10.72
C ASP A 87 -11.39 -3.18 -10.60
N GLY A 88 -10.87 -2.24 -9.82
CA GLY A 88 -9.45 -1.92 -9.79
C GLY A 88 -8.91 -1.73 -8.37
N GLU A 89 -7.79 -2.38 -8.06
CA GLU A 89 -7.07 -2.10 -6.82
C GLU A 89 -6.16 -0.88 -7.04
N PRO A 90 -6.27 0.18 -6.22
CA PRO A 90 -5.42 1.36 -6.37
C PRO A 90 -3.96 1.01 -6.07
N LYS A 91 -3.04 1.67 -6.77
CA LYS A 91 -1.60 1.49 -6.52
C LYS A 91 -1.25 2.03 -5.14
N ASP A 92 -0.57 1.20 -4.35
CA ASP A 92 -0.08 1.63 -3.03
C ASP A 92 0.83 2.85 -3.18
N PRO A 93 0.59 3.94 -2.42
CA PRO A 93 1.45 5.10 -2.49
C PRO A 93 2.85 4.72 -1.97
N LEU A 94 3.87 4.93 -2.80
CA LEU A 94 5.29 4.76 -2.47
C LEU A 94 5.75 5.60 -1.26
N LEU A 95 4.93 6.55 -0.83
CA LEU A 95 5.16 7.34 0.38
C LEU A 95 5.21 6.48 1.65
N LYS A 96 4.41 5.41 1.76
CA LYS A 96 4.39 4.52 2.94
C LYS A 96 5.75 3.85 3.20
N PRO A 97 6.42 3.24 2.20
CA PRO A 97 7.76 2.68 2.41
C PRO A 97 8.84 3.76 2.59
N ILE A 98 8.79 4.87 1.85
CA ILE A 98 9.81 5.94 1.96
C ILE A 98 9.80 6.57 3.36
N THR A 99 8.62 6.91 3.88
CA THR A 99 8.49 7.46 5.25
C THR A 99 8.97 6.47 6.31
N LYS A 100 8.71 5.17 6.14
CA LYS A 100 9.22 4.13 7.04
C LYS A 100 10.74 4.05 7.02
N VAL A 101 11.38 4.12 5.85
CA VAL A 101 12.84 4.15 5.71
C VAL A 101 13.41 5.41 6.34
N MET A 102 12.88 6.60 6.00
CA MET A 102 13.31 7.87 6.58
C MET A 102 13.21 7.87 8.11
N LEU A 103 12.11 7.35 8.67
CA LEU A 103 11.94 7.25 10.11
C LEU A 103 13.00 6.34 10.75
N THR A 104 13.30 5.18 10.14
CA THR A 104 14.34 4.28 10.65
C THR A 104 15.74 4.87 10.56
N VAL A 105 16.06 5.57 9.48
CA VAL A 105 17.36 6.24 9.30
C VAL A 105 17.49 7.36 10.33
N CYS A 106 16.49 8.23 10.46
CA CYS A 106 16.47 9.29 11.48
C CYS A 106 16.63 8.72 12.89
N ALA A 107 15.91 7.64 13.24
CA ALA A 107 16.03 7.00 14.54
C ALA A 107 17.44 6.42 14.78
N MET A 108 18.04 5.76 13.78
CA MET A 108 19.42 5.26 13.88
C MET A 108 20.44 6.39 14.01
N THR A 109 20.27 7.49 13.26
CA THR A 109 21.15 8.66 13.37
C THR A 109 21.05 9.29 14.75
N VAL A 110 19.85 9.39 15.34
CA VAL A 110 19.68 9.89 16.72
C VAL A 110 20.35 8.96 17.72
N VAL A 111 20.15 7.64 17.60
CA VAL A 111 20.78 6.65 18.49
C VAL A 111 22.31 6.67 18.37
N ALA A 112 22.84 6.70 17.15
CA ALA A 112 24.28 6.82 16.91
C ALA A 112 24.84 8.14 17.44
N ALA A 113 24.12 9.25 17.27
CA ALA A 113 24.50 10.54 17.82
C ALA A 113 24.51 10.52 19.35
N VAL A 114 23.55 9.85 20.01
CA VAL A 114 23.53 9.71 21.48
C VAL A 114 24.69 8.83 21.97
N ILE A 115 24.96 7.70 21.30
CA ILE A 115 26.05 6.78 21.68
C ILE A 115 27.44 7.39 21.43
N LEU A 116 27.62 8.11 20.31
CA LEU A 116 28.88 8.80 20.00
C LEU A 116 29.06 10.12 20.77
N LYS A 117 27.99 10.71 21.32
CA LYS A 117 28.02 11.95 22.14
C LYS A 117 28.08 11.72 23.65
N GLU A 118 28.41 10.52 24.12
CA GLU A 118 28.90 10.35 25.50
C GLU A 118 30.26 11.06 25.74
N ALA A 119 30.96 11.54 24.69
CA ALA A 119 32.22 12.30 24.85
C ALA A 119 32.12 13.82 24.62
N LYS A 120 31.04 14.35 24.03
CA LYS A 120 30.85 15.81 23.86
C LYS A 120 29.38 16.13 23.53
N MET A 121 28.63 16.53 24.56
CA MET A 121 27.30 17.14 24.40
C MET A 121 27.40 18.39 23.52
N PRO A 122 26.58 18.51 22.45
CA PRO A 122 26.56 19.71 21.60
C PRO A 122 25.92 20.86 22.38
N GLU A 123 26.45 22.07 22.22
CA GLU A 123 26.15 23.19 23.12
C GLU A 123 24.68 23.63 23.13
N TRP A 124 23.95 23.37 22.05
CA TRP A 124 22.50 23.61 21.98
C TRP A 124 21.66 22.66 22.86
N LEU A 125 22.21 21.50 23.27
CA LEU A 125 21.59 20.55 24.20
C LEU A 125 21.96 20.81 25.67
N LYS A 126 23.05 21.54 25.94
CA LYS A 126 23.41 21.97 27.31
C LYS A 126 22.36 22.91 27.91
N GLY A 127 21.59 23.61 27.07
CA GLY A 127 20.47 24.46 27.48
C GLY A 127 19.19 23.69 27.85
N THR A 128 19.11 22.39 27.53
CA THR A 128 17.97 21.57 27.95
C THR A 128 18.26 20.99 29.33
N LYS A 129 17.34 21.19 30.28
CA LYS A 129 17.43 20.70 31.67
C LYS A 129 17.30 19.18 31.77
N LEU A 130 17.96 18.42 30.89
CA LEU A 130 17.94 16.96 30.88
C LEU A 130 18.64 16.38 32.13
N GLY A 131 19.62 17.10 32.68
CA GLY A 131 20.34 16.71 33.90
C GLY A 131 19.55 16.84 35.22
N ASN A 132 18.36 17.48 35.19
CA ASN A 132 17.50 17.66 36.36
C ASN A 132 16.15 16.90 36.25
N LEU A 133 15.96 16.08 35.22
CA LEU A 133 14.78 15.23 35.13
C LEU A 133 14.95 14.06 36.10
N LYS A 134 14.20 14.08 37.21
CA LYS A 134 13.97 12.88 38.04
C LYS A 134 13.15 11.89 37.21
N PHE A 135 13.82 11.16 36.32
CA PHE A 135 13.18 10.09 35.55
C PHE A 135 12.58 9.11 36.55
N PRO A 136 11.24 8.93 36.55
CA PRO A 136 10.65 8.09 37.55
C PRO A 136 11.15 6.65 37.36
N PRO A 137 11.35 5.88 38.45
CA PRO A 137 12.04 4.58 38.41
C PRO A 137 11.52 3.59 37.36
N TRP A 138 10.22 3.68 37.03
CA TRP A 138 9.59 2.87 35.98
C TRP A 138 10.12 3.13 34.56
N VAL A 139 10.58 4.35 34.24
CA VAL A 139 11.05 4.76 32.92
C VAL A 139 12.48 4.28 32.75
N LEU A 140 13.28 4.37 33.82
CA LEU A 140 14.60 3.74 33.90
C LEU A 140 14.49 2.23 33.73
N ALA A 141 13.55 1.58 34.42
CA ALA A 141 13.29 0.16 34.25
C ALA A 141 12.90 -0.18 32.80
N CYS A 142 11.97 0.58 32.18
CA CYS A 142 11.61 0.41 30.78
C CYS A 142 12.80 0.61 29.84
N MET A 143 13.61 1.65 30.05
CA MET A 143 14.84 1.89 29.28
C MET A 143 15.81 0.73 29.40
N VAL A 144 16.06 0.23 30.61
CA VAL A 144 16.97 -0.90 30.87
C VAL A 144 16.43 -2.18 30.21
N ILE A 145 15.13 -2.46 30.31
CA ILE A 145 14.52 -3.64 29.68
C ILE A 145 14.60 -3.56 28.16
N VAL A 146 14.28 -2.41 27.57
CA VAL A 146 14.39 -2.20 26.11
C VAL A 146 15.85 -2.30 25.69
N PHE A 147 16.78 -1.73 26.45
CA PHE A 147 18.22 -1.81 26.19
C PHE A 147 18.76 -3.25 26.29
N MET A 148 18.36 -4.00 27.32
CA MET A 148 18.73 -5.42 27.46
C MET A 148 18.13 -6.26 26.34
N ARG A 149 16.89 -5.99 25.91
CA ARG A 149 16.23 -6.69 24.80
C ARG A 149 16.88 -6.39 23.46
N LEU A 150 17.26 -5.12 23.22
CA LEU A 150 18.04 -4.70 22.06
C LEU A 150 19.41 -5.38 22.08
N ARG A 151 20.16 -5.30 23.18
CA ARG A 151 21.50 -5.91 23.32
C ARG A 151 21.47 -7.43 23.13
N LYS A 152 20.41 -8.12 23.57
CA LYS A 152 20.22 -9.55 23.31
C LYS A 152 19.99 -9.82 21.83
N ARG A 153 19.12 -9.04 21.18
CA ARG A 153 18.85 -9.15 19.75
C ARG A 153 20.07 -8.88 18.88
N THR A 154 20.89 -7.88 19.22
CA THR A 154 22.14 -7.60 18.49
C THR A 154 23.14 -8.73 18.64
N ARG A 155 23.21 -9.36 19.82
CA ARG A 155 24.09 -10.51 20.06
C ARG A 155 23.64 -11.76 19.31
N ASP A 156 22.34 -12.03 19.26
CA ASP A 156 21.79 -13.15 18.50
C ASP A 156 22.01 -12.96 16.99
N VAL A 157 21.93 -11.72 16.51
CA VAL A 157 22.28 -11.35 15.13
C VAL A 157 23.78 -11.51 14.88
N MET A 158 24.66 -11.04 15.78
CA MET A 158 26.11 -11.23 15.65
C MET A 158 26.52 -12.70 15.66
N LYS A 159 25.90 -13.53 16.51
CA LYS A 159 26.11 -14.99 16.52
C LYS A 159 25.66 -15.65 15.22
N LYS A 160 24.54 -15.21 14.65
CA LYS A 160 24.03 -15.71 13.36
C LYS A 160 24.93 -15.33 12.18
N ILE A 161 25.69 -14.24 12.30
CA ILE A 161 26.63 -13.73 11.29
C ILE A 161 28.04 -14.37 11.42
N GLY A 162 28.26 -15.24 12.41
CA GLY A 162 29.52 -15.97 12.56
C GLY A 162 30.66 -15.19 13.21
N TRP A 163 30.37 -14.01 13.80
CA TRP A 163 31.36 -13.28 14.61
C TRP A 163 31.30 -13.76 16.06
N SER A 164 32.02 -14.83 16.34
CA SER A 164 32.60 -15.09 17.66
C SER A 164 33.97 -15.72 17.43
N SER A 165 35.02 -14.94 17.70
CA SER A 165 36.19 -15.54 18.36
C SER A 165 35.84 -15.84 19.81
#